data_AF-A0AAD7NPC8-F1
#
_entry.id   AF-A0AAD7NPC8-F1
#
_cell.length_a   1.000
_cell.length_b   1.000
_cell.length_c   1.000
_cell.angle_alpha   90.00
_cell.angle_beta   90.00
_cell.angle_gamma   90.00
#
_symmetry.space_group_name_H-M   'P 1'
#
loop_
_entity.id
_entity.type
_entity.pdbx_description
1 polymer ?
#
loop_
_entity_poly.entity_id
_entity_poly.type
_entity_poly.pdbx_seq_one_letter_code
_entity_poly.pdbx_strand_id
1 'polypeptide(L)'
;LPAEPKIFHGRDSELAEILELFSQGTPRIAILGAGGMGKTSLARTALHHTELTTKYQGNRFFIACDTASNKVELAGLIGAHLGMKPGKDMTQAVLLYFSDASPSLLILDNLETVWEPVESRKEIEEILSLLTDITNLALVITMRGAERPAKVQWTRPFLLPLQPLAQDAARKMFIDIADEGYSMEEMDQVLHLADNMPLSISLLAHLVDMEGCSEILSRWETERTSLISDGYDRKSNLELSISLSVSSPRMTSHSQDLLALLSMLPDGLSDVELKQSKFPIKDILGCKAALLRTALAYTDDLKRLKVLVPVREYMRTLSPPKDQMIRPLLTYFQELLELCVKFSGMESGTLLIARITSNYTNIQNVLRYGLQG
;
A
#
# COMPACT_ATOMS: atom_id res chain seq x y z
N LEU A 1 25.25 3.84 -2.92
CA LEU A 1 23.85 3.58 -3.33
C LEU A 1 23.46 2.18 -2.89
N PRO A 2 22.19 1.92 -2.52
CA PRO A 2 21.72 0.55 -2.31
C PRO A 2 21.83 -0.27 -3.60
N ALA A 3 21.95 -1.60 -3.49
CA ALA A 3 22.04 -2.48 -4.66
C ALA A 3 20.79 -2.36 -5.55
N GLU A 4 20.85 -2.79 -6.80
CA GLU A 4 19.66 -2.94 -7.63
C GLU A 4 18.85 -4.19 -7.19
N PRO A 5 17.51 -4.14 -7.16
CA PRO A 5 16.71 -5.34 -6.94
C PRO A 5 16.95 -6.37 -8.04
N LYS A 6 17.23 -7.63 -7.69
CA LYS A 6 17.49 -8.70 -8.65
C LYS A 6 16.22 -9.31 -9.24
N ILE A 7 15.18 -9.42 -8.42
CA ILE A 7 13.85 -9.91 -8.82
C ILE A 7 12.94 -8.70 -8.86
N PHE A 8 12.57 -8.28 -10.07
CA PHE A 8 11.77 -7.08 -10.31
C PHE A 8 10.89 -7.29 -11.56
N HIS A 9 9.58 -7.49 -11.34
CA HIS A 9 8.63 -7.80 -12.40
C HIS A 9 7.40 -6.88 -12.34
N GLY A 10 6.80 -6.60 -13.49
CA GLY A 10 5.47 -5.99 -13.59
C GLY A 10 5.39 -4.52 -13.19
N ARG A 11 6.51 -3.79 -13.29
CA ARG A 11 6.61 -2.36 -12.97
C ARG A 11 7.19 -1.54 -14.12
N ASP A 12 7.20 -2.10 -15.32
CA ASP A 12 7.77 -1.47 -16.53
C ASP A 12 7.02 -0.18 -16.88
N SER A 13 5.69 -0.16 -16.73
CA SER A 13 4.85 1.02 -16.95
C SER A 13 5.21 2.16 -15.99
N GLU A 14 5.26 1.88 -14.68
CA GLU A 14 5.55 2.89 -13.67
C GLU A 14 6.99 3.38 -13.77
N LEU A 15 7.93 2.50 -14.14
CA LEU A 15 9.30 2.89 -14.43
C LEU A 15 9.36 3.82 -15.64
N ALA A 16 8.67 3.48 -16.74
CA ALA A 16 8.60 4.31 -17.93
C ALA A 16 8.00 5.69 -17.64
N GLU A 17 6.91 5.77 -16.86
CA GLU A 17 6.32 7.03 -16.41
C GLU A 17 7.32 7.87 -15.60
N ILE A 18 8.07 7.25 -14.68
CA ILE A 18 9.11 7.94 -13.91
C ILE A 18 10.17 8.51 -14.86
N LEU A 19 10.68 7.70 -15.79
CA LEU A 19 11.72 8.12 -16.75
C LEU A 19 11.23 9.23 -17.67
N GLU A 20 9.98 9.18 -18.12
CA GLU A 20 9.37 10.25 -18.89
C GLU A 20 9.37 11.57 -18.11
N LEU A 21 9.00 11.57 -16.83
CA LEU A 21 9.06 12.76 -15.97
C LEU A 21 10.49 13.30 -15.82
N PHE A 22 11.50 12.42 -15.78
CA PHE A 22 12.91 12.81 -15.75
C PHE A 22 13.41 13.38 -17.09
N SER A 23 12.85 12.94 -18.21
CA SER A 23 13.16 13.46 -19.54
C SER A 23 12.68 14.91 -19.73
N GLN A 24 11.61 15.29 -19.03
CA GLN A 24 10.99 16.62 -19.13
C GLN A 24 11.66 17.70 -18.27
N GLY A 25 12.61 17.35 -17.41
CA GLY A 25 13.35 18.32 -16.60
C GLY A 25 13.84 17.78 -15.27
N THR A 26 13.57 18.52 -14.20
CA THR A 26 13.95 18.15 -12.83
C THR A 26 12.68 17.81 -12.05
N PRO A 27 12.25 16.54 -11.99
CA PRO A 27 10.93 16.23 -11.45
C PRO A 27 10.90 16.17 -9.92
N ARG A 28 9.70 16.31 -9.36
CA ARG A 28 9.33 16.05 -7.96
C ARG A 28 8.30 14.94 -7.98
N ILE A 29 8.70 13.73 -7.60
CA ILE A 29 7.89 12.50 -7.74
C ILE A 29 7.60 11.90 -6.37
N ALA A 30 6.36 11.48 -6.16
CA ALA A 30 5.98 10.69 -5.00
C ALA A 30 5.53 9.30 -5.46
N ILE A 31 6.29 8.28 -5.07
CA ILE A 31 5.94 6.87 -5.26
C ILE A 31 5.15 6.43 -4.04
N LEU A 32 3.85 6.22 -4.24
CA LEU A 32 2.86 5.98 -3.18
C LEU A 32 2.30 4.57 -3.26
N GLY A 33 1.60 4.11 -2.23
CA GLY A 33 0.96 2.80 -2.17
C GLY A 33 1.01 2.17 -0.79
N ALA A 34 0.27 1.06 -0.62
CA ALA A 34 0.31 0.29 0.61
C ALA A 34 1.75 -0.17 0.93
N GLY A 35 2.05 -0.44 2.21
CA GLY A 35 3.35 -1.02 2.56
C GLY A 35 3.53 -2.37 1.85
N GLY A 36 4.75 -2.79 1.54
CA GLY A 36 5.01 -4.02 0.77
C GLY A 36 4.65 -4.02 -0.73
N MET A 37 4.21 -2.89 -1.31
CA MET A 37 3.87 -2.78 -2.74
C MET A 37 5.08 -2.64 -3.71
N GLY A 38 6.30 -2.64 -3.20
CA GLY A 38 7.52 -2.52 -4.02
C GLY A 38 7.96 -1.08 -4.34
N LYS A 39 7.48 -0.07 -3.59
CA LYS A 39 7.84 1.35 -3.79
C LYS A 39 9.36 1.59 -3.76
N THR A 40 10.03 1.08 -2.73
CA THR A 40 11.49 1.16 -2.57
C THR A 40 12.23 0.44 -3.70
N SER A 41 11.73 -0.72 -4.14
CA SER A 41 12.31 -1.46 -5.27
C SER A 41 12.19 -0.69 -6.57
N LEU A 42 11.04 -0.06 -6.84
CA LEU A 42 10.83 0.80 -8.01
C LEU A 42 11.77 2.02 -7.97
N ALA A 43 11.87 2.69 -6.82
CA ALA A 43 12.78 3.83 -6.65
C ALA A 43 14.26 3.44 -6.90
N ARG A 44 14.69 2.29 -6.37
CA ARG A 44 16.04 1.74 -6.60
C ARG A 44 16.28 1.37 -8.06
N THR A 45 15.29 0.77 -8.72
CA THR A 45 15.40 0.42 -10.15
C THR A 45 15.54 1.68 -11.01
N ALA A 46 14.72 2.70 -10.77
CA ALA A 46 14.85 4.00 -11.45
C ALA A 46 16.23 4.63 -11.20
N LEU A 47 16.70 4.61 -9.95
CA LEU A 47 18.01 5.15 -9.56
C LEU A 47 19.19 4.52 -10.35
N HIS A 48 19.09 3.23 -10.69
CA HIS A 48 20.10 2.48 -11.45
C HIS A 48 19.88 2.51 -12.97
N HIS A 49 18.76 3.06 -13.44
CA HIS A 49 18.47 3.15 -14.87
C HIS A 49 19.52 3.98 -15.62
N THR A 50 19.90 3.51 -16.82
CA THR A 50 21.00 4.07 -17.62
C THR A 50 20.85 5.57 -17.89
N GLU A 51 19.63 6.02 -18.18
CA GLU A 51 19.32 7.45 -18.38
C GLU A 51 19.65 8.30 -17.15
N LEU A 52 19.23 7.85 -15.95
CA LEU A 52 19.47 8.60 -14.72
C LEU A 52 20.95 8.51 -14.30
N THR A 53 21.59 7.35 -14.52
CA THR A 53 23.02 7.19 -14.26
C THR A 53 23.86 8.14 -15.12
N THR A 54 23.46 8.35 -16.38
CA THR A 54 24.15 9.25 -17.32
C THR A 54 23.94 10.71 -16.95
N LYS A 55 22.70 11.09 -16.61
CA LYS A 55 22.33 12.47 -16.29
C LYS A 55 22.88 12.95 -14.95
N TYR A 56 22.80 12.12 -13.91
CA TYR A 56 23.14 12.51 -12.53
C TYR A 56 24.49 11.96 -12.06
N GLN A 57 25.07 10.98 -12.78
CA GLN A 57 26.40 10.42 -12.51
C GLN A 57 26.58 10.00 -11.04
N GLY A 58 27.52 10.63 -10.32
CA GLY A 58 27.78 10.39 -8.91
C GLY A 58 26.82 11.12 -7.95
N ASN A 59 26.07 12.11 -8.42
CA ASN A 59 25.18 12.95 -7.60
C ASN A 59 23.79 12.34 -7.44
N ARG A 60 23.78 11.05 -7.11
CA ARG A 60 22.57 10.27 -6.85
C ARG A 60 22.62 9.85 -5.39
N PHE A 61 21.60 10.22 -4.64
CA PHE A 61 21.52 10.00 -3.20
C PHE A 61 20.25 9.21 -2.89
N PHE A 62 20.39 8.15 -2.12
CA PHE A 62 19.28 7.36 -1.62
C PHE A 62 19.40 7.30 -0.11
N ILE A 63 18.36 7.78 0.57
CA ILE A 63 18.38 8.01 2.01
C ILE A 63 17.13 7.38 2.60
N ALA A 64 17.30 6.34 3.42
CA ALA A 64 16.22 5.72 4.16
C ALA A 64 15.92 6.55 5.41
N CYS A 65 14.71 7.07 5.53
CA CYS A 65 14.31 8.00 6.60
C CYS A 65 13.93 7.31 7.92
N ASP A 66 14.12 6.00 8.04
CA ASP A 66 13.64 5.17 9.16
C ASP A 66 14.19 5.60 10.54
N THR A 67 15.35 6.26 10.57
CA THR A 67 16.02 6.67 11.82
C THR A 67 15.76 8.12 12.22
N ALA A 68 15.03 8.88 11.41
CA ALA A 68 14.74 10.28 11.70
C ALA A 68 13.32 10.40 12.28
N SER A 69 13.16 11.29 13.26
CA SER A 69 11.88 11.55 13.94
C SER A 69 11.40 12.99 13.79
N ASN A 70 12.27 13.89 13.31
CA ASN A 70 11.98 15.32 13.18
C ASN A 70 12.83 15.95 12.06
N LYS A 71 12.59 17.24 11.80
CA LYS A 71 13.32 18.05 10.80
C LYS A 71 14.84 18.02 10.98
N VAL A 72 15.32 18.20 12.22
CA VAL A 72 16.75 18.32 12.51
C VAL A 72 17.45 16.99 12.23
N GLU A 73 16.84 15.89 12.64
CA GLU A 73 17.34 14.55 12.37
C GLU A 73 17.31 14.21 10.88
N LEU A 74 16.26 14.59 10.15
CA LEU A 74 16.21 14.40 8.69
C LEU A 74 17.33 15.19 8.00
N ALA A 75 17.52 16.47 8.33
CA ALA A 75 18.60 17.28 7.77
C ALA A 75 19.98 16.72 8.13
N GLY A 76 20.17 16.27 9.37
CA GLY A 76 21.40 15.61 9.82
C GLY A 76 21.67 14.30 9.06
N LEU A 77 20.63 13.49 8.84
CA LEU A 77 20.70 12.25 8.06
C LEU A 77 21.08 12.52 6.61
N ILE A 78 20.48 13.55 5.98
CA ILE A 78 20.86 13.98 4.63
C ILE A 78 22.31 14.44 4.61
N GLY A 79 22.70 15.34 5.50
CA GLY A 79 24.07 15.84 5.58
C GLY A 79 25.11 14.74 5.80
N ALA A 80 24.82 13.73 6.62
CA ALA A 80 25.69 12.59 6.83
C ALA A 80 25.93 11.78 5.53
N HIS A 81 24.88 11.56 4.72
CA HIS A 81 25.01 10.92 3.41
C HIS A 81 25.79 11.77 2.39
N LEU A 82 25.79 13.08 2.57
CA LEU A 82 26.60 14.03 1.80
C LEU A 82 28.04 14.16 2.32
N GLY A 83 28.42 13.42 3.37
CA GLY A 83 29.76 13.47 3.97
C GLY A 83 30.02 14.73 4.80
N MET A 84 28.97 15.45 5.19
CA MET A 84 29.08 16.66 6.01
C MET A 84 29.38 16.31 7.47
N LYS A 85 30.16 17.16 8.14
CA LYS A 85 30.34 17.09 9.59
C LYS A 85 29.10 17.66 10.29
N PRO A 86 28.67 17.10 11.43
CA PRO A 86 27.59 17.67 12.22
C PRO A 86 27.88 19.14 12.56
N GLY A 87 26.90 20.00 12.32
CA GLY A 87 26.98 21.44 12.53
C GLY A 87 25.70 22.00 13.16
N LYS A 88 25.72 23.30 13.49
CA LYS A 88 24.59 23.96 14.16
C LYS A 88 23.33 24.06 13.28
N ASP A 89 23.50 24.27 11.97
CA ASP A 89 22.39 24.34 11.02
C ASP A 89 22.63 23.39 9.84
N MET A 90 22.29 22.11 10.07
CA MET A 90 22.36 21.09 9.03
C MET A 90 21.38 21.35 7.89
N THR A 91 20.25 22.02 8.16
CA THR A 91 19.25 22.30 7.12
C THR A 91 19.82 23.25 6.08
N GLN A 92 20.38 24.37 6.54
CA GLN A 92 21.01 25.34 5.65
C GLN A 92 22.20 24.74 4.89
N ALA A 93 23.04 23.94 5.57
CA ALA A 93 24.18 23.29 4.93
C ALA A 93 23.77 22.35 3.79
N VAL A 94 22.70 21.56 4.00
CA VAL A 94 22.14 20.67 2.97
C VAL A 94 21.59 21.46 1.78
N LEU A 95 20.85 22.55 2.05
CA LEU A 95 20.30 23.39 0.99
C LEU A 95 21.39 24.05 0.14
N LEU A 96 22.44 24.57 0.78
CA LEU A 96 23.59 25.16 0.08
C LEU A 96 24.32 24.13 -0.78
N TYR A 97 24.55 22.93 -0.25
CA TYR A 97 25.20 21.85 -1.02
C TYR A 97 24.46 21.56 -2.33
N PHE A 98 23.14 21.36 -2.28
CA PHE A 98 22.38 21.07 -3.48
C PHE A 98 22.23 22.27 -4.41
N SER A 99 22.23 23.49 -3.87
CA SER A 99 22.20 24.72 -4.68
C SER A 99 23.48 24.91 -5.51
N ASP A 100 24.64 24.58 -4.94
CA ASP A 100 25.94 24.70 -5.59
C ASP A 100 26.33 23.45 -6.40
N ALA A 101 25.62 22.34 -6.22
CA ALA A 101 25.93 21.07 -6.87
C ALA A 101 25.61 21.08 -8.37
N SER A 102 26.24 20.13 -9.09
CA SER A 102 25.74 19.71 -10.40
C SER A 102 24.34 19.06 -10.26
N PRO A 103 23.60 18.84 -11.38
CA PRO A 103 22.30 18.19 -11.33
C PRO A 103 22.32 16.95 -10.42
N SER A 104 21.41 16.93 -9.46
CA SER A 104 21.40 15.95 -8.38
C SER A 104 20.03 15.26 -8.30
N LEU A 105 20.05 13.98 -7.95
CA LEU A 105 18.86 13.19 -7.66
C LEU A 105 18.88 12.78 -6.18
N LEU A 106 17.90 13.24 -5.42
CA LEU A 106 17.68 12.84 -4.04
C LEU A 106 16.44 11.95 -3.93
N ILE A 107 16.63 10.74 -3.43
CA ILE A 107 15.56 9.82 -3.06
C ILE A 107 15.45 9.75 -1.54
N LEU A 108 14.30 10.13 -1.00
CA LEU A 108 13.94 9.96 0.42
C LEU A 108 12.97 8.77 0.53
N ASP A 109 13.47 7.67 1.05
CA ASP A 109 12.72 6.42 1.19
C ASP A 109 12.06 6.33 2.57
N ASN A 110 10.84 5.80 2.63
CA ASN A 110 10.01 5.72 3.85
C ASN A 110 9.84 7.07 4.56
N LEU A 111 9.57 8.13 3.79
CA LEU A 111 9.44 9.48 4.34
C LEU A 111 8.26 9.62 5.32
N GLU A 112 7.28 8.71 5.30
CA GLU A 112 6.20 8.67 6.28
C GLU A 112 6.71 8.59 7.73
N THR A 113 7.87 7.99 7.97
CA THR A 113 8.42 7.84 9.34
C THR A 113 8.59 9.19 10.02
N VAL A 114 9.06 10.21 9.28
CA VAL A 114 9.21 11.59 9.79
C VAL A 114 8.00 12.47 9.51
N TRP A 115 7.22 12.20 8.46
CA TRP A 115 6.13 13.08 8.00
C TRP A 115 4.77 12.76 8.63
N GLU A 116 4.53 11.50 8.99
CA GLU A 116 3.26 11.03 9.54
C GLU A 116 2.93 11.63 10.93
N PRO A 117 3.90 11.77 11.87
CA PRO A 117 3.62 12.38 13.17
C PRO A 117 3.14 13.83 13.03
N VAL A 118 2.08 14.19 13.77
CA VAL A 118 1.40 15.48 13.61
C VAL A 118 2.33 16.65 13.96
N GLU A 119 3.21 16.44 14.93
CA GLU A 119 4.12 17.43 15.49
C GLU A 119 5.22 17.83 14.50
N SER A 120 5.73 16.89 13.70
CA SER A 120 6.81 17.10 12.74
C SER A 120 6.30 17.43 11.33
N ARG A 121 5.08 17.02 10.97
CA ARG A 121 4.53 17.07 9.61
C ARG A 121 4.73 18.42 8.91
N LYS A 122 4.36 19.52 9.57
CA LYS A 122 4.47 20.87 9.00
C LYS A 122 5.92 21.25 8.71
N GLU A 123 6.84 20.89 9.60
CA GLU A 123 8.27 21.21 9.45
C GLU A 123 8.92 20.37 8.35
N ILE A 124 8.53 19.10 8.20
CA ILE A 124 8.98 18.26 7.10
C ILE A 124 8.51 18.83 5.76
N GLU A 125 7.25 19.26 5.66
CA GLU A 125 6.73 19.93 4.46
C GLU A 125 7.47 21.24 4.13
N GLU A 126 7.95 21.97 5.15
CA GLU A 126 8.79 23.16 4.96
C GLU A 126 10.16 22.81 4.37
N ILE A 127 10.83 21.76 4.86
CA ILE A 127 12.10 21.29 4.28
C ILE A 127 11.88 20.82 2.84
N LEU A 128 10.83 20.05 2.58
CA LEU A 128 10.53 19.57 1.24
C LEU A 128 10.31 20.74 0.29
N SER A 129 9.55 21.77 0.71
CA SER A 129 9.38 23.01 -0.06
C SER A 129 10.74 23.63 -0.42
N LEU A 130 11.62 23.82 0.57
CA LEU A 130 12.95 24.40 0.38
C LEU A 130 13.84 23.56 -0.55
N LEU A 131 13.82 22.23 -0.42
CA LEU A 131 14.54 21.34 -1.33
C LEU A 131 13.99 21.44 -2.76
N THR A 132 12.67 21.59 -2.91
CA THR A 132 12.03 21.66 -4.23
C THR A 132 12.13 23.03 -4.91
N ASP A 133 12.55 24.08 -4.19
CA ASP A 133 12.91 25.37 -4.78
C ASP A 133 14.27 25.31 -5.52
N ILE A 134 15.07 24.28 -5.25
CA ILE A 134 16.36 24.05 -5.91
C ILE A 134 16.10 23.46 -7.31
N THR A 135 16.47 24.22 -8.35
CA THR A 135 16.10 23.95 -9.75
C THR A 135 16.85 22.76 -10.38
N ASN A 136 18.06 22.50 -9.91
CA ASN A 136 18.94 21.39 -10.30
C ASN A 136 18.76 20.13 -9.44
N LEU A 137 17.88 20.15 -8.44
CA LEU A 137 17.59 19.00 -7.57
C LEU A 137 16.29 18.30 -7.97
N ALA A 138 16.42 17.06 -8.46
CA ALA A 138 15.29 16.16 -8.61
C ALA A 138 15.03 15.45 -7.29
N LEU A 139 13.75 15.37 -6.92
CA LEU A 139 13.32 14.78 -5.66
C LEU A 139 12.37 13.62 -5.95
N VAL A 140 12.70 12.45 -5.42
CA VAL A 140 11.78 11.31 -5.36
C VAL A 140 11.54 10.98 -3.90
N ILE A 141 10.29 10.80 -3.51
CA ILE A 141 9.94 10.27 -2.20
C ILE A 141 9.24 8.93 -2.36
N THR A 142 9.45 8.01 -1.42
CA THR A 142 8.57 6.85 -1.25
C THR A 142 7.81 7.00 0.04
N MET A 143 6.49 6.77 0.00
CA MET A 143 5.64 6.87 1.18
C MET A 143 4.49 5.88 1.19
N ARG A 144 4.10 5.42 2.38
CA ARG A 144 2.85 4.67 2.59
C ARG A 144 1.62 5.54 2.44
N GLY A 145 0.58 4.93 1.88
CA GLY A 145 -0.69 5.60 1.63
C GLY A 145 -0.76 6.22 0.24
N ALA A 146 -1.77 7.06 0.02
CA ALA A 146 -2.05 7.71 -1.27
C ALA A 146 -1.99 9.25 -1.17
N GLU A 147 -1.58 9.78 -0.02
CA GLU A 147 -1.52 11.20 0.25
C GLU A 147 -0.10 11.73 0.07
N ARG A 148 0.04 12.82 -0.68
CA ARG A 148 1.32 13.50 -0.87
C ARG A 148 1.53 14.56 0.21
N PRO A 149 2.77 14.81 0.66
CA PRO A 149 3.11 15.99 1.44
C PRO A 149 2.64 17.28 0.77
N ALA A 150 2.10 18.21 1.55
CA ALA A 150 1.73 19.53 1.06
C ALA A 150 2.97 20.41 0.82
N LYS A 151 2.75 21.63 0.33
CA LYS A 151 3.80 22.64 0.03
C LYS A 151 4.82 22.24 -1.04
N VAL A 152 4.64 21.11 -1.70
CA VAL A 152 5.44 20.70 -2.85
C VAL A 152 4.59 20.76 -4.11
N GLN A 153 5.11 21.44 -5.13
CA GLN A 153 4.53 21.38 -6.48
C GLN A 153 4.99 20.09 -7.16
N TRP A 154 4.32 18.98 -6.83
CA TRP A 154 4.58 17.66 -7.43
C TRP A 154 4.43 17.70 -8.95
N THR A 155 5.38 17.09 -9.67
CA THR A 155 5.38 17.06 -11.13
C THR A 155 4.18 16.27 -11.66
N ARG A 156 3.57 16.76 -12.74
CA ARG A 156 2.40 16.15 -13.39
C ARG A 156 2.80 15.49 -14.72
N PRO A 157 2.13 14.40 -15.15
CA PRO A 157 1.05 13.70 -14.43
C PRO A 157 1.54 13.04 -13.13
N PHE A 158 0.61 12.84 -12.19
CA PHE A 158 0.95 12.18 -10.93
C PHE A 158 1.05 10.68 -11.14
N LEU A 159 2.17 10.08 -10.71
CA LEU A 159 2.26 8.63 -10.60
C LEU A 159 1.14 8.13 -9.65
N LEU A 160 0.34 7.19 -10.12
CA LEU A 160 -0.73 6.62 -9.30
C LEU A 160 -0.12 5.79 -8.15
N PRO A 161 -0.78 5.67 -6.98
CA PRO A 161 -0.34 4.75 -5.94
C PRO A 161 -0.22 3.33 -6.51
N LEU A 162 0.91 2.66 -6.23
CA LEU A 162 1.20 1.34 -6.75
C LEU A 162 0.10 0.35 -6.35
N GLN A 163 -0.38 -0.39 -7.34
CA GLN A 163 -1.36 -1.45 -7.20
C GLN A 163 -0.66 -2.82 -7.06
N PRO A 164 -1.37 -3.87 -6.64
CA PRO A 164 -0.87 -5.24 -6.74
C PRO A 164 -0.34 -5.56 -8.15
N LEU A 165 0.54 -6.56 -8.25
CA LEU A 165 1.08 -6.97 -9.54
C LEU A 165 -0.03 -7.58 -10.41
N ALA A 166 0.10 -7.41 -11.72
CA ALA A 166 -0.68 -8.21 -12.66
C ALA A 166 -0.35 -9.70 -12.46
N GLN A 167 -1.33 -10.58 -12.71
CA GLN A 167 -1.20 -12.02 -12.46
C GLN A 167 0.07 -12.62 -13.10
N ASP A 168 0.37 -12.27 -14.36
CA ASP A 168 1.53 -12.82 -15.05
C ASP A 168 2.86 -12.35 -14.44
N ALA A 169 2.93 -11.12 -13.94
CA ALA A 169 4.11 -10.63 -13.22
C ALA A 169 4.25 -11.26 -11.84
N ALA A 170 3.14 -11.49 -11.15
CA ALA A 170 3.10 -12.20 -9.87
C ALA A 170 3.61 -13.64 -10.02
N ARG A 171 3.18 -14.36 -11.06
CA ARG A 171 3.67 -15.70 -11.41
C ARG A 171 5.16 -15.71 -11.72
N LYS A 172 5.66 -14.77 -12.53
CA LYS A 172 7.11 -14.65 -12.82
C LYS A 172 7.92 -14.42 -11.54
N MET A 173 7.47 -13.49 -10.69
CA MET A 173 8.11 -13.23 -9.41
C MET A 173 8.10 -14.46 -8.50
N PHE A 174 7.00 -15.22 -8.49
CA PHE A 174 6.91 -16.46 -7.73
C PHE A 174 7.91 -17.51 -8.21
N ILE A 175 7.98 -17.75 -9.53
CA ILE A 175 8.90 -18.72 -10.15
C ILE A 175 10.36 -18.36 -9.88
N ASP A 176 10.72 -17.07 -10.00
CA ASP A 176 12.08 -16.60 -9.71
C ASP A 176 12.51 -16.85 -8.25
N ILE A 177 11.57 -17.09 -7.34
CA ILE A 177 11.83 -17.33 -5.90
C ILE A 177 11.69 -18.80 -5.53
N ALA A 178 10.63 -19.47 -5.97
CA ALA A 178 10.28 -20.85 -5.58
C ALA A 178 10.72 -21.92 -6.60
N ASP A 179 11.40 -21.52 -7.67
CA ASP A 179 11.80 -22.36 -8.82
C ASP A 179 10.60 -22.92 -9.63
N GLU A 180 10.92 -23.52 -10.77
CA GLU A 180 9.95 -24.19 -11.65
C GLU A 180 9.58 -25.59 -11.10
N GLY A 181 8.34 -26.04 -11.32
CA GLY A 181 7.90 -27.39 -10.93
C GLY A 181 6.48 -27.49 -10.40
N TYR A 182 5.86 -26.36 -10.07
CA TYR A 182 4.48 -26.30 -9.60
C TYR A 182 3.48 -26.14 -10.75
N SER A 183 2.28 -26.69 -10.59
CA SER A 183 1.21 -26.43 -11.55
C SER A 183 0.76 -24.96 -11.48
N MET A 184 0.24 -24.43 -12.59
CA MET A 184 -0.32 -23.07 -12.61
C MET A 184 -1.47 -22.91 -11.60
N GLU A 185 -2.26 -23.97 -11.39
CA GLU A 185 -3.39 -23.94 -10.47
C GLU A 185 -2.94 -23.80 -9.01
N GLU A 186 -1.95 -24.58 -8.56
CA GLU A 186 -1.40 -24.48 -7.20
C GLU A 186 -0.75 -23.11 -6.96
N MET A 187 -0.01 -22.60 -7.95
CA MET A 187 0.61 -21.29 -7.88
C MET A 187 -0.43 -20.19 -7.76
N ASP A 188 -1.49 -20.22 -8.58
CA ASP A 188 -2.56 -19.23 -8.55
C ASP A 188 -3.33 -19.25 -7.23
N GLN A 189 -3.51 -20.42 -6.62
CA GLN A 189 -4.11 -20.54 -5.29
C GLN A 189 -3.27 -19.83 -4.23
N VAL A 190 -1.95 -20.00 -4.24
CA VAL A 190 -1.04 -19.30 -3.30
C VAL A 190 -1.00 -17.80 -3.59
N LEU A 191 -0.93 -17.39 -4.87
CA LEU A 191 -0.94 -15.99 -5.26
C LEU A 191 -2.23 -15.26 -4.87
N HIS A 192 -3.36 -15.97 -4.88
CA HIS A 192 -4.63 -15.44 -4.38
C HIS A 192 -4.58 -15.11 -2.87
N LEU A 193 -3.81 -15.87 -2.06
CA LEU A 193 -3.59 -15.55 -0.64
C LEU A 193 -2.76 -14.27 -0.45
N ALA A 194 -1.81 -14.03 -1.35
CA ALA A 194 -1.01 -12.81 -1.39
C ALA A 194 -1.77 -11.60 -1.97
N ASP A 195 -2.91 -11.80 -2.64
CA ASP A 195 -3.63 -10.78 -3.41
C ASP A 195 -2.68 -10.02 -4.37
N ASN A 196 -1.75 -10.76 -4.97
CA ASN A 196 -0.66 -10.29 -5.82
C ASN A 196 0.21 -9.15 -5.23
N MET A 197 0.28 -9.04 -3.91
CA MET A 197 1.11 -8.07 -3.21
C MET A 197 2.58 -8.53 -3.22
N PRO A 198 3.55 -7.76 -3.75
CA PRO A 198 4.94 -8.20 -3.92
C PRO A 198 5.60 -8.78 -2.66
N LEU A 199 5.45 -8.11 -1.51
CA LEU A 199 6.01 -8.61 -0.26
C LEU A 199 5.38 -9.94 0.16
N SER A 200 4.06 -10.09 0.05
CA SER A 200 3.36 -11.33 0.38
C SER A 200 3.71 -12.46 -0.58
N ILE A 201 3.86 -12.17 -1.88
CA ILE A 201 4.34 -13.14 -2.87
C ILE A 201 5.73 -13.64 -2.47
N SER A 202 6.66 -12.73 -2.18
CA SER A 202 8.03 -13.11 -1.80
C SER A 202 8.07 -14.00 -0.56
N LEU A 203 7.28 -13.66 0.47
CA LEU A 203 7.22 -14.45 1.71
C LEU A 203 6.62 -15.84 1.46
N LEU A 204 5.49 -15.92 0.75
CA LEU A 204 4.86 -17.21 0.43
C LEU A 204 5.73 -18.05 -0.49
N ALA A 205 6.35 -17.46 -1.50
CA ALA A 205 7.21 -18.18 -2.44
C ALA A 205 8.43 -18.79 -1.74
N HIS A 206 9.05 -18.09 -0.79
CA HIS A 206 10.13 -18.67 0.02
C HIS A 206 9.66 -19.84 0.90
N LEU A 207 8.44 -19.78 1.45
CA LEU A 207 7.89 -20.91 2.20
C LEU A 207 7.57 -22.09 1.27
N VAL A 208 7.04 -21.82 0.08
CA VAL A 208 6.77 -22.85 -0.94
C VAL A 208 8.05 -23.52 -1.40
N ASP A 209 9.14 -22.76 -1.62
CA ASP A 209 10.46 -23.33 -1.97
C ASP A 209 10.92 -24.39 -0.95
N MET A 210 10.58 -24.22 0.33
CA MET A 210 10.96 -25.13 1.40
C MET A 210 9.95 -26.27 1.65
N GLU A 211 8.66 -26.01 1.51
CA GLU A 211 7.59 -26.90 2.01
C GLU A 211 6.61 -27.37 0.92
N GLY A 212 6.57 -26.69 -0.23
CA GLY A 212 5.65 -26.94 -1.34
C GLY A 212 4.27 -26.29 -1.20
N CYS A 213 3.59 -26.07 -2.33
CA CYS A 213 2.29 -25.36 -2.37
C CYS A 213 1.22 -26.00 -1.49
N SER A 214 1.06 -27.32 -1.54
CA SER A 214 -0.01 -28.02 -0.80
C SER A 214 0.08 -27.82 0.71
N GLU A 215 1.29 -27.83 1.27
CA GLU A 215 1.49 -27.65 2.71
C GLU A 215 1.19 -26.19 3.10
N ILE A 216 1.70 -25.23 2.33
CA ILE A 216 1.45 -23.80 2.57
C ILE A 216 -0.04 -23.45 2.48
N LEU A 217 -0.76 -24.03 1.51
CA LEU A 217 -2.21 -23.85 1.41
C LEU A 217 -2.94 -24.42 2.63
N SER A 218 -2.54 -25.61 3.11
CA SER A 218 -3.15 -26.22 4.29
C SER A 218 -2.86 -25.42 5.57
N ARG A 219 -1.61 -25.00 5.77
CA ARG A 219 -1.20 -24.19 6.94
C ARG A 219 -1.86 -22.82 6.95
N TRP A 220 -2.08 -22.21 5.77
CA TRP A 220 -2.77 -20.92 5.70
C TRP A 220 -4.19 -20.97 6.29
N GLU A 221 -4.88 -22.11 6.22
CA GLU A 221 -6.24 -22.24 6.76
C GLU A 221 -6.30 -21.91 8.26
N THR A 222 -5.26 -22.30 9.00
CA THR A 222 -5.12 -22.13 10.46
C THR A 222 -4.26 -20.92 10.83
N GLU A 223 -3.10 -20.74 10.20
CA GLU A 223 -2.10 -19.74 10.58
C GLU A 223 -2.33 -18.36 9.93
N ARG A 224 -2.98 -18.27 8.77
CA ARG A 224 -3.29 -16.99 8.09
C ARG A 224 -2.04 -16.10 7.93
N THR A 225 -2.11 -14.81 8.29
CA THR A 225 -0.95 -13.89 8.20
C THR A 225 0.21 -14.26 9.12
N SER A 226 -0.03 -15.07 10.15
CA SER A 226 1.06 -15.53 11.03
C SER A 226 2.01 -16.51 10.32
N LEU A 227 1.52 -17.26 9.32
CA LEU A 227 2.32 -18.17 8.49
C LEU A 227 3.52 -17.45 7.85
N ILE A 228 3.23 -16.31 7.24
CA ILE A 228 4.22 -15.45 6.58
C ILE A 228 4.85 -14.43 7.52
N SER A 229 4.63 -14.62 8.83
CA SER A 229 5.22 -13.77 9.88
C SER A 229 6.31 -14.43 10.71
N ASP A 230 6.49 -15.75 10.59
CA ASP A 230 7.36 -16.55 11.47
C ASP A 230 8.79 -16.81 10.95
N GLY A 231 9.44 -15.79 10.38
CA GLY A 231 10.82 -15.90 9.89
C GLY A 231 11.77 -14.89 10.52
N TYR A 232 12.47 -15.28 11.59
CA TYR A 232 13.66 -14.65 12.19
C TYR A 232 13.53 -13.33 12.98
N ASP A 233 12.48 -12.53 12.83
CA ASP A 233 12.28 -11.32 13.63
C ASP A 233 10.83 -11.26 14.15
N ARG A 234 10.65 -11.03 15.45
CA ARG A 234 9.37 -11.25 16.19
C ARG A 234 8.21 -10.32 15.77
N LYS A 235 8.38 -9.54 14.72
CA LYS A 235 7.35 -8.82 13.94
C LYS A 235 7.82 -8.80 12.49
N SER A 236 7.22 -9.63 11.65
CA SER A 236 7.53 -9.66 10.21
C SER A 236 7.34 -8.29 9.57
N ASN A 237 8.09 -8.04 8.49
CA ASN A 237 7.96 -6.80 7.71
C ASN A 237 6.52 -6.56 7.22
N LEU A 238 5.71 -7.62 7.04
CA LEU A 238 4.34 -7.50 6.56
C LEU A 238 3.37 -7.08 7.67
N GLU A 239 3.29 -7.81 8.78
CA GLU A 239 2.37 -7.45 9.88
C GLU A 239 2.76 -6.13 10.53
N LEU A 240 4.07 -5.86 10.70
CA LEU A 240 4.56 -4.56 11.13
C LEU A 240 4.16 -3.46 10.13
N SER A 241 4.23 -3.76 8.83
CA SER A 241 3.82 -2.81 7.81
C SER A 241 2.34 -2.45 7.90
N ILE A 242 1.48 -3.46 8.05
CA ILE A 242 0.03 -3.26 8.19
C ILE A 242 -0.28 -2.55 9.52
N SER A 243 0.35 -2.96 10.62
CA SER A 243 0.13 -2.36 11.94
C SER A 243 0.46 -0.88 11.96
N LEU A 244 1.58 -0.48 11.34
CA LEU A 244 1.96 0.94 11.23
C LEU A 244 0.91 1.75 10.46
N SER A 245 0.33 1.20 9.40
CA SER A 245 -0.75 1.87 8.65
C SER A 245 -2.06 1.94 9.48
N VAL A 246 -2.40 0.91 10.24
CA VAL A 246 -3.59 0.88 11.12
C VAL A 246 -3.46 1.84 12.30
N SER A 247 -2.24 2.00 12.83
CA SER A 247 -1.90 2.92 13.92
C SER A 247 -1.57 4.35 13.45
N SER A 248 -1.74 4.64 12.16
CA SER A 248 -1.54 6.00 11.62
C SER A 248 -2.44 7.02 12.35
N PRO A 249 -1.94 8.25 12.64
CA PRO A 249 -2.77 9.35 13.16
C PRO A 249 -3.94 9.73 12.25
N ARG A 250 -3.92 9.31 10.97
CA ARG A 250 -5.03 9.51 10.02
C ARG A 250 -6.18 8.53 10.26
N MET A 251 -5.95 7.45 11.01
CA MET A 251 -6.98 6.46 11.36
C MET A 251 -7.73 6.88 12.62
N THR A 252 -9.05 7.04 12.50
CA THR A 252 -9.95 7.19 13.65
C THR A 252 -10.46 5.83 14.12
N SER A 253 -11.03 5.76 15.33
CA SER A 253 -11.71 4.55 15.81
C SER A 253 -12.81 4.09 14.86
N HIS A 254 -13.60 5.01 14.31
CA HIS A 254 -14.63 4.71 13.31
C HIS A 254 -14.04 4.21 11.97
N SER A 255 -12.86 4.69 11.58
CA SER A 255 -12.16 4.17 10.39
C SER A 255 -11.65 2.75 10.62
N GLN A 256 -11.18 2.45 11.83
CA GLN A 256 -10.79 1.09 12.22
C GLN A 256 -12.01 0.15 12.28
N ASP A 257 -13.15 0.60 12.83
CA ASP A 257 -14.40 -0.18 12.80
C ASP A 257 -14.85 -0.47 11.35
N LEU A 258 -14.73 0.50 10.43
CA LEU A 258 -15.01 0.30 9.00
C LEU A 258 -14.05 -0.70 8.37
N LEU A 259 -12.75 -0.63 8.68
CA LEU A 259 -11.75 -1.56 8.18
C LEU A 259 -12.00 -2.99 8.68
N ALA A 260 -12.33 -3.16 9.96
CA ALA A 260 -12.70 -4.45 10.55
C ALA A 260 -13.94 -5.04 9.85
N LEU A 261 -14.94 -4.21 9.56
CA LEU A 261 -16.12 -4.62 8.80
C LEU A 261 -15.77 -5.08 7.38
N LEU A 262 -15.02 -4.28 6.63
CA LEU A 262 -14.57 -4.62 5.27
C LEU A 262 -13.69 -5.88 5.23
N SER A 263 -13.01 -6.20 6.33
CA SER A 263 -12.19 -7.41 6.43
C SER A 263 -13.00 -8.70 6.35
N MET A 264 -14.29 -8.65 6.68
CA MET A 264 -15.25 -9.74 6.47
C MET A 264 -15.87 -9.78 5.08
N LEU A 265 -15.64 -8.75 4.24
CA LEU A 265 -16.34 -8.54 2.98
C LEU A 265 -15.38 -8.62 1.78
N PRO A 266 -15.07 -9.82 1.27
CA PRO A 266 -14.20 -10.03 0.11
C PRO A 266 -14.60 -9.24 -1.13
N ASP A 267 -15.90 -9.05 -1.36
CA ASP A 267 -16.39 -8.33 -2.53
C ASP A 267 -16.39 -6.81 -2.30
N GLY A 268 -15.99 -6.35 -1.11
CA GLY A 268 -16.03 -4.94 -0.71
C GLY A 268 -17.44 -4.38 -0.66
N LEU A 269 -17.56 -3.05 -0.62
CA LEU A 269 -18.85 -2.33 -0.65
C LEU A 269 -18.80 -1.12 -1.59
N SER A 270 -19.87 -0.88 -2.34
CA SER A 270 -20.08 0.37 -3.08
C SER A 270 -20.49 1.53 -2.16
N ASP A 271 -20.39 2.77 -2.66
CA ASP A 271 -20.84 3.95 -1.90
C ASP A 271 -22.33 3.95 -1.59
N VAL A 272 -23.13 3.31 -2.44
CA VAL A 272 -24.58 3.14 -2.21
C VAL A 272 -24.80 2.20 -1.01
N GLU A 273 -24.05 1.11 -0.96
CA GLU A 273 -24.15 0.11 0.12
C GLU A 273 -23.64 0.67 1.44
N LEU A 274 -22.53 1.41 1.42
CA LEU A 274 -22.01 2.11 2.61
C LEU A 274 -23.07 3.04 3.22
N LYS A 275 -23.80 3.78 2.38
CA LYS A 275 -24.85 4.71 2.83
C LYS A 275 -26.12 3.99 3.29
N GLN A 276 -26.52 2.91 2.62
CA GLN A 276 -27.79 2.22 2.89
C GLN A 276 -27.74 1.27 4.08
N SER A 277 -26.57 0.70 4.40
CA SER A 277 -26.45 -0.34 5.42
C SER A 277 -26.55 0.15 6.87
N LYS A 278 -26.84 1.45 7.10
CA LYS A 278 -27.11 2.05 8.42
C LYS A 278 -26.12 1.64 9.53
N PHE A 279 -24.84 1.55 9.22
CA PHE A 279 -23.81 1.19 10.20
C PHE A 279 -23.76 2.20 11.35
N PRO A 280 -23.40 1.79 12.58
CA PRO A 280 -23.16 2.71 13.69
C PRO A 280 -21.78 3.40 13.56
N ILE A 281 -21.43 3.85 12.35
CA ILE A 281 -20.20 4.56 12.02
C ILE A 281 -20.56 6.00 11.72
N LYS A 282 -20.02 6.93 12.50
CA LYS A 282 -20.14 8.36 12.21
C LYS A 282 -19.21 8.72 11.05
N ASP A 283 -19.69 9.58 10.15
CA ASP A 283 -18.93 10.07 8.99
C ASP A 283 -18.28 8.94 8.18
N ILE A 284 -19.11 8.05 7.63
CA ILE A 284 -18.63 6.89 6.87
C ILE A 284 -17.80 7.26 5.63
N LEU A 285 -18.11 8.40 5.01
CA LEU A 285 -17.35 8.88 3.85
C LEU A 285 -16.00 9.43 4.27
N GLY A 286 -15.90 10.13 5.41
CA GLY A 286 -14.62 10.50 6.02
C GLY A 286 -13.80 9.27 6.39
N CYS A 287 -14.44 8.23 6.93
CA CYS A 287 -13.78 6.95 7.22
C CYS A 287 -13.26 6.26 5.95
N LYS A 288 -14.08 6.19 4.88
CA LYS A 288 -13.64 5.71 3.56
C LYS A 288 -12.42 6.51 3.06
N ALA A 289 -12.47 7.84 3.16
CA ALA A 289 -11.36 8.69 2.73
C ALA A 289 -10.08 8.42 3.55
N ALA A 290 -10.20 8.20 4.85
CA ALA A 290 -9.06 7.81 5.70
C ALA A 290 -8.44 6.48 5.25
N LEU A 291 -9.25 5.45 4.99
CA LEU A 291 -8.78 4.15 4.52
C LEU A 291 -8.07 4.22 3.17
N LEU A 292 -8.58 5.04 2.24
CA LEU A 292 -7.94 5.28 0.95
C LEU A 292 -6.63 6.05 1.11
N ARG A 293 -6.59 7.06 1.99
CA ARG A 293 -5.38 7.86 2.26
C ARG A 293 -4.26 7.04 2.87
N THR A 294 -4.57 6.07 3.73
CA THR A 294 -3.60 5.15 4.33
C THR A 294 -3.28 3.94 3.44
N ALA A 295 -3.97 3.79 2.31
CA ALA A 295 -3.90 2.64 1.41
C ALA A 295 -4.16 1.29 2.10
N LEU A 296 -4.93 1.29 3.20
CA LEU A 296 -5.45 0.07 3.83
C LEU A 296 -6.65 -0.50 3.04
N ALA A 297 -7.31 0.36 2.26
CA ALA A 297 -8.33 -0.02 1.30
C ALA A 297 -8.04 0.61 -0.07
N TYR A 298 -8.61 0.02 -1.11
CA TYR A 298 -8.57 0.53 -2.48
C TYR A 298 -9.97 0.51 -3.08
N THR A 299 -10.15 1.23 -4.19
CA THR A 299 -11.40 1.19 -4.97
C THR A 299 -11.11 0.47 -6.28
N ASP A 300 -11.81 -0.62 -6.53
CA ASP A 300 -11.67 -1.38 -7.77
C ASP A 300 -12.32 -0.67 -8.98
N ASP A 301 -12.22 -1.30 -10.15
CA ASP A 301 -12.79 -0.77 -11.39
C ASP A 301 -14.33 -0.65 -11.32
N LEU A 302 -14.97 -1.50 -10.50
CA LEU A 302 -16.41 -1.49 -10.22
C LEU A 302 -16.81 -0.46 -9.15
N LYS A 303 -15.87 0.40 -8.72
CA LYS A 303 -16.07 1.44 -7.71
C LYS A 303 -16.47 0.91 -6.34
N ARG A 304 -16.05 -0.30 -6.01
CA ARG A 304 -16.24 -0.94 -4.71
C ARG A 304 -15.00 -0.74 -3.85
N LEU A 305 -15.22 -0.35 -2.60
CA LEU A 305 -14.18 -0.22 -1.60
C LEU A 305 -13.81 -1.62 -1.10
N LYS A 306 -12.59 -2.07 -1.40
CA LYS A 306 -12.05 -3.39 -1.06
C LYS A 306 -10.81 -3.27 -0.19
N VAL A 307 -10.49 -4.37 0.49
CA VAL A 307 -9.31 -4.51 1.36
C VAL A 307 -8.53 -5.73 0.90
N LEU A 308 -7.21 -5.60 0.82
CA LEU A 308 -6.33 -6.68 0.34
C LEU A 308 -6.37 -7.89 1.27
N VAL A 309 -6.27 -9.11 0.74
CA VAL A 309 -6.34 -10.35 1.55
C VAL A 309 -5.42 -10.32 2.79
N PRO A 310 -4.12 -9.96 2.70
CA PRO A 310 -3.27 -9.90 3.88
C PRO A 310 -3.74 -8.90 4.95
N VAL A 311 -4.29 -7.75 4.55
CA VAL A 311 -4.83 -6.75 5.48
C VAL A 311 -6.11 -7.29 6.14
N ARG A 312 -6.97 -7.98 5.39
CA ARG A 312 -8.21 -8.58 5.91
C ARG A 312 -7.91 -9.63 6.97
N GLU A 313 -6.98 -10.53 6.67
CA GLU A 313 -6.61 -11.61 7.58
C GLU A 313 -5.88 -11.07 8.83
N TYR A 314 -5.03 -10.05 8.69
CA TYR A 314 -4.42 -9.37 9.85
C TYR A 314 -5.48 -8.74 10.76
N MET A 315 -6.45 -8.02 10.18
CA MET A 315 -7.50 -7.33 10.93
C MET A 315 -8.44 -8.30 11.66
N ARG A 316 -8.69 -9.49 11.11
CA ARG A 316 -9.48 -10.53 11.80
C ARG A 316 -8.83 -11.01 13.10
N THR A 317 -7.50 -11.07 13.11
CA THR A 317 -6.71 -11.46 14.28
C THR A 317 -6.61 -10.32 15.30
N LEU A 318 -6.39 -9.08 14.82
CA LEU A 318 -6.21 -7.91 15.68
C LEU A 318 -7.52 -7.39 16.29
N SER A 319 -8.54 -7.20 15.46
CA SER A 319 -9.79 -6.56 15.85
C SER A 319 -10.95 -7.08 14.99
N PRO A 320 -11.53 -8.24 15.33
CA PRO A 320 -12.71 -8.74 14.62
C PRO A 320 -13.88 -7.75 14.77
N PRO A 321 -14.72 -7.59 13.74
CA PRO A 321 -15.83 -6.65 13.80
C PRO A 321 -16.84 -7.07 14.88
N LYS A 322 -17.32 -6.07 15.61
CA LYS A 322 -18.29 -6.25 16.70
C LYS A 322 -19.67 -6.61 16.13
N ASP A 323 -20.46 -7.40 16.84
CA ASP A 323 -21.83 -7.80 16.41
C ASP A 323 -22.72 -6.63 16.00
N GLN A 324 -22.62 -5.50 16.71
CA GLN A 324 -23.37 -4.27 16.38
C GLN A 324 -23.07 -3.72 14.97
N MET A 325 -21.91 -4.06 14.41
CA MET A 325 -21.47 -3.67 13.06
C MET A 325 -21.99 -4.65 12.00
N ILE A 326 -22.14 -5.93 12.36
CA ILE A 326 -22.51 -7.01 11.45
C ILE A 326 -24.04 -7.10 11.30
N ARG A 327 -24.79 -6.88 12.38
CA ARG A 327 -26.27 -6.94 12.36
C ARG A 327 -26.90 -6.09 11.25
N PRO A 328 -26.49 -4.83 11.02
CA PRO A 328 -27.02 -4.05 9.91
C PRO A 328 -26.74 -4.65 8.52
N LEU A 329 -25.60 -5.34 8.32
CA LEU A 329 -25.33 -6.08 7.08
C LEU A 329 -26.26 -7.26 6.92
N LEU A 330 -26.47 -8.04 7.98
CA LEU A 330 -27.40 -9.17 7.96
C LEU A 330 -28.80 -8.70 7.54
N THR A 331 -29.30 -7.64 8.17
CA THR A 331 -30.60 -7.05 7.81
C THR A 331 -30.62 -6.57 6.35
N TYR A 332 -29.58 -5.83 5.93
CA TYR A 332 -29.49 -5.34 4.56
C TYR A 332 -29.47 -6.46 3.52
N PHE A 333 -28.71 -7.54 3.74
CA PHE A 333 -28.67 -8.68 2.82
C PHE A 333 -29.95 -9.51 2.84
N GLN A 334 -30.61 -9.66 3.99
CA GLN A 334 -31.93 -10.30 4.09
C GLN A 334 -32.98 -9.52 3.28
N GLU A 335 -33.07 -8.21 3.47
CA GLU A 335 -33.97 -7.33 2.71
C GLU A 335 -33.67 -7.41 1.19
N LEU A 336 -32.41 -7.44 0.80
CA LEU A 336 -32.00 -7.58 -0.60
C LEU A 336 -32.47 -8.90 -1.22
N LEU A 337 -32.33 -10.00 -0.49
CA LEU A 337 -32.78 -11.33 -0.92
C LEU A 337 -34.31 -11.42 -1.01
N GLU A 338 -35.04 -10.87 -0.02
CA GLU A 338 -36.50 -10.81 -0.04
C GLU A 338 -37.04 -10.00 -1.22
N LEU A 339 -36.42 -8.84 -1.51
CA LEU A 339 -36.76 -8.03 -2.68
C LEU A 339 -36.52 -8.81 -3.98
N CYS A 340 -35.41 -9.55 -4.08
CA CYS A 340 -35.12 -10.37 -5.26
C CYS A 340 -36.17 -11.45 -5.49
N VAL A 341 -36.64 -12.12 -4.44
CA VAL A 341 -37.74 -13.10 -4.54
C VAL A 341 -39.03 -12.42 -4.98
N LYS A 342 -39.36 -11.27 -4.40
CA LYS A 342 -40.59 -10.51 -4.70
C LYS A 342 -40.66 -10.01 -6.14
N PHE A 343 -39.53 -9.62 -6.73
CA PHE A 343 -39.45 -9.06 -8.08
C PHE A 343 -38.90 -10.06 -9.11
N SER A 344 -38.89 -11.36 -8.78
CA SER A 344 -38.46 -12.42 -9.69
C SER A 344 -39.28 -12.39 -10.99
N GLY A 345 -38.59 -12.42 -12.14
CA GLY A 345 -39.22 -12.35 -13.46
C GLY A 345 -39.55 -10.93 -13.97
N MET A 346 -39.27 -9.88 -13.20
CA MET A 346 -39.41 -8.47 -13.62
C MET A 346 -38.06 -7.86 -14.02
N GLU A 347 -38.07 -6.76 -14.79
CA GLU A 347 -36.85 -6.01 -15.14
C GLU A 347 -36.10 -5.53 -13.87
N SER A 348 -36.83 -5.05 -12.86
CA SER A 348 -36.29 -4.70 -11.54
C SER A 348 -35.60 -5.87 -10.83
N GLY A 349 -36.02 -7.12 -11.11
CA GLY A 349 -35.38 -8.33 -10.60
C GLY A 349 -33.97 -8.52 -11.16
N THR A 350 -33.71 -8.08 -12.40
CA THR A 350 -32.39 -8.19 -13.05
C THR A 350 -31.34 -7.32 -12.35
N LEU A 351 -31.72 -6.09 -11.96
CA LEU A 351 -30.85 -5.20 -11.19
C LEU A 351 -30.54 -5.74 -9.79
N LEU A 352 -31.53 -6.40 -9.15
CA LEU A 352 -31.36 -7.05 -7.85
C LEU A 352 -30.44 -8.27 -7.94
N ILE A 353 -30.59 -9.09 -8.98
CA ILE A 353 -29.70 -10.22 -9.26
C ILE A 353 -28.26 -9.72 -9.43
N ALA A 354 -28.03 -8.69 -10.26
CA ALA A 354 -26.70 -8.12 -10.43
C ALA A 354 -26.08 -7.65 -9.10
N ARG A 355 -26.90 -7.04 -8.21
CA ARG A 355 -26.47 -6.60 -6.89
C ARG A 355 -26.16 -7.75 -5.94
N ILE A 356 -26.94 -8.83 -5.99
CA ILE A 356 -26.68 -10.07 -5.24
C ILE A 356 -25.40 -10.74 -5.74
N THR A 357 -25.23 -10.89 -7.04
CA THR A 357 -24.03 -11.45 -7.66
C THR A 357 -22.78 -10.65 -7.25
N SER A 358 -22.86 -9.32 -7.22
CA SER A 358 -21.76 -8.44 -6.79
C SER A 358 -21.43 -8.53 -5.29
N ASN A 359 -22.26 -9.20 -4.49
CA ASN A 359 -22.06 -9.40 -3.05
C ASN A 359 -22.11 -10.88 -2.66
N TYR A 360 -21.91 -11.79 -3.62
CA TYR A 360 -22.10 -13.23 -3.39
C TYR A 360 -21.26 -13.74 -2.21
N THR A 361 -19.96 -13.44 -2.21
CA THR A 361 -19.02 -13.86 -1.17
C THR A 361 -19.28 -13.11 0.14
N ASN A 362 -19.68 -11.83 0.06
CA ASN A 362 -20.09 -11.05 1.22
C ASN A 362 -21.29 -11.72 1.93
N ILE A 363 -22.33 -12.10 1.18
CA ILE A 363 -23.53 -12.75 1.70
C ILE A 363 -23.15 -14.09 2.37
N GLN A 364 -22.33 -14.91 1.71
CA GLN A 364 -21.85 -16.17 2.27
C GLN A 364 -21.14 -15.97 3.61
N ASN A 365 -20.21 -15.01 3.69
CA ASN A 365 -19.44 -14.76 4.91
C ASN A 365 -20.31 -14.23 6.05
N VAL A 366 -21.20 -13.29 5.75
CA VAL A 366 -22.08 -12.68 6.76
C VAL A 366 -23.09 -13.69 7.29
N LEU A 367 -23.67 -14.54 6.42
CA LEU A 367 -24.56 -15.62 6.85
C LEU A 367 -23.82 -16.68 7.68
N ARG A 368 -22.60 -17.06 7.30
CA ARG A 368 -21.80 -18.02 8.06
C ARG A 368 -21.52 -17.53 9.48
N TYR A 369 -21.23 -16.23 9.63
CA TYR A 369 -21.08 -15.60 10.94
C TYR A 369 -22.38 -15.66 11.75
N GLY A 370 -23.51 -15.32 11.13
CA GLY A 370 -24.82 -15.35 11.79
C GLY A 370 -25.33 -16.74 12.18
N LEU A 371 -24.74 -17.82 11.64
CA LEU A 371 -25.04 -19.21 12.01
C LEU A 371 -24.14 -19.74 13.13
N GLN A 372 -23.06 -19.03 13.46
CA GLN A 372 -22.09 -19.43 14.50
C GLN A 372 -22.34 -18.74 15.86
N GLY A 373 -23.13 -17.67 15.89
CA GLY A 373 -23.60 -16.98 17.10
C GLY A 373 -25.05 -17.25 17.38
#